data_AF-A0A8T6P356-F1
#
_entry.id   AF-A0A8T6P356-F1
#
_cell.length_a   1.000
_cell.length_b   1.000
_cell.length_c   1.000
_cell.angle_alpha   90.00
_cell.angle_beta   90.00
_cell.angle_gamma   90.00
#
_symmetry.space_group_name_H-M   'P 1'
#
loop_
_entity.id
_entity.type
_entity.pdbx_description
1 polymer ?
#
loop_
_entity_poly.entity_id
_entity_poly.type
_entity_poly.pdbx_seq_one_letter_code
_entity_poly.pdbx_strand_id
1 'polypeptide(L)'
;MTTVSFLDRLRALYFWWRGKVDRHYGLMTADPARFEAAINNYSKAIDLNPRFSPAYLERGVLYSREFDEAEQGLRDFNQVLVLRPGLPEALFCRALAYVDSGQYQAASDDLQAYLETGDRAWRNDASRQLGFINDLLDELEHSSLPQEG
;
A
#
# COMPACT_ATOMS: atom_id res chain seq x y z
N MET A 1 18.00 -20.70 -8.22
CA MET A 1 17.37 -19.93 -7.13
C MET A 1 18.17 -20.19 -5.86
N THR A 2 18.87 -19.18 -5.34
CA THR A 2 19.55 -19.26 -4.04
C THR A 2 18.50 -19.25 -2.93
N THR A 3 18.50 -20.27 -2.08
CA THR A 3 17.62 -20.32 -0.91
C THR A 3 18.08 -19.29 0.11
N VAL A 4 17.21 -18.34 0.50
CA VAL A 4 17.50 -17.39 1.60
C VAL A 4 17.88 -18.18 2.85
N SER A 5 18.98 -17.81 3.51
CA SER A 5 19.45 -18.55 4.69
C SER A 5 18.53 -18.34 5.89
N PHE A 6 18.58 -19.25 6.88
CA PHE A 6 17.86 -19.05 8.14
C PHE A 6 18.28 -17.75 8.84
N LEU A 7 19.58 -17.44 8.80
CA LEU A 7 20.13 -16.23 9.40
C LEU A 7 19.60 -14.96 8.70
N ASP A 8 19.48 -14.96 7.38
CA ASP A 8 18.96 -13.81 6.64
C ASP A 8 17.47 -13.61 6.90
N ARG A 9 16.69 -14.69 7.06
CA ARG A 9 15.29 -14.59 7.50
C ARG A 9 15.17 -13.95 8.89
N LEU A 10 16.01 -14.34 9.84
CA LEU A 10 16.03 -13.74 11.18
C LEU A 10 16.45 -12.27 11.14
N ARG A 11 17.47 -11.93 10.34
CA ARG A 11 17.91 -10.55 10.18
C ARG A 11 16.84 -9.68 9.51
N ALA A 12 16.15 -10.21 8.50
CA ALA A 12 15.04 -9.51 7.86
C ALA A 12 13.92 -9.20 8.87
N LEU A 13 13.56 -10.17 9.72
CA LEU A 13 12.59 -9.96 10.80
C LEU A 13 13.06 -8.89 11.79
N TYR A 14 14.34 -8.92 12.19
CA TYR A 14 14.93 -7.91 13.07
C TYR A 14 14.83 -6.50 12.49
N PHE A 15 15.24 -6.32 11.23
CA PHE A 15 15.18 -5.02 10.58
C PHE A 15 13.75 -4.53 10.40
N TRP A 16 12.82 -5.40 10.01
CA TRP A 16 11.41 -5.03 9.94
C TRP A 16 10.85 -4.58 11.30
N TRP A 17 11.13 -5.32 12.38
CA TRP A 17 10.68 -4.92 13.72
C TRP A 17 11.26 -3.56 14.12
N ARG A 18 12.55 -3.35 13.88
CA ARG A 18 13.20 -2.05 14.12
C ARG A 18 12.57 -0.92 13.30
N GLY A 19 12.24 -1.18 12.03
CA GLY A 19 11.55 -0.22 11.17
C GLY A 19 10.17 0.16 11.72
N LYS A 20 9.41 -0.80 12.27
CA LYS A 20 8.13 -0.51 12.93
C LYS A 20 8.29 0.36 14.16
N VAL A 21 9.33 0.12 14.96
CA VAL A 21 9.64 0.94 16.13
C VAL A 21 9.98 2.37 15.70
N ASP A 22 10.85 2.54 14.71
CA ASP A 22 11.19 3.87 14.20
C ASP A 22 9.96 4.59 13.61
N ARG A 23 9.11 3.89 12.85
CA ARG A 23 7.83 4.44 12.35
C ARG A 23 6.92 4.89 13.49
N HIS A 24 6.78 4.07 14.53
CA HIS A 24 5.95 4.41 15.68
C HIS A 24 6.44 5.67 16.38
N TYR A 25 7.75 5.77 16.63
CA TYR A 25 8.33 6.99 17.19
C TYR A 25 8.16 8.20 16.26
N GLY A 26 8.36 8.03 14.95
CA GLY A 26 8.12 9.09 13.97
C GLY A 26 6.70 9.65 14.03
N LEU A 27 5.69 8.79 14.19
CA LEU A 27 4.30 9.21 14.39
C LEU A 27 4.09 9.94 15.73
N MET A 28 4.73 9.48 16.81
CA MET A 28 4.60 10.12 18.12
C MET A 28 5.28 11.49 18.19
N THR A 29 6.41 11.65 17.51
CA THR A 29 7.25 12.87 17.59
C THR A 29 7.09 13.79 16.38
N ALA A 30 6.34 13.36 15.36
CA ALA A 30 6.28 14.02 14.06
C ALA A 30 7.68 14.31 13.48
N ASP A 31 8.58 13.31 13.56
CA ASP A 31 9.98 13.44 13.15
C ASP A 31 10.24 12.72 11.80
N PRO A 32 10.48 13.45 10.70
CA PRO A 32 10.79 12.86 9.40
C PRO A 32 12.03 11.95 9.42
N ALA A 33 13.04 12.25 10.25
CA ALA A 33 14.25 11.43 10.32
C ALA A 33 13.96 10.02 10.84
N ARG A 34 12.90 9.86 11.65
CA ARG A 34 12.44 8.54 12.11
C ARG A 34 11.73 7.77 11.00
N PHE A 35 10.98 8.45 10.14
CA PHE A 35 10.38 7.80 8.97
C PHE A 35 11.44 7.35 7.96
N GLU A 36 12.49 8.16 7.73
CA GLU A 36 13.64 7.75 6.92
C GLU A 36 14.37 6.54 7.50
N ALA A 37 14.57 6.52 8.83
CA ALA A 37 15.16 5.37 9.51
C ALA A 37 14.31 4.11 9.35
N ALA A 38 12.98 4.24 9.42
CA ALA A 38 12.05 3.13 9.20
C ALA A 38 12.14 2.59 7.76
N ILE A 39 12.15 3.46 6.75
CA ILE A 39 12.34 3.08 5.34
C ILE A 39 13.65 2.32 5.15
N ASN A 40 14.76 2.81 5.70
CA ASN A 40 16.06 2.15 5.59
C ASN A 40 16.04 0.74 6.21
N ASN A 41 15.38 0.59 7.36
CA ASN A 41 15.21 -0.71 8.00
C ASN A 41 14.34 -1.66 7.15
N TYR A 42 13.23 -1.20 6.57
CA TYR A 42 12.43 -2.03 5.68
C TYR A 42 13.18 -2.43 4.41
N SER A 43 13.95 -1.52 3.82
CA SER A 43 14.80 -1.83 2.66
C SER A 43 15.83 -2.92 2.99
N LYS A 44 16.50 -2.85 4.14
CA LYS A 44 17.40 -3.93 4.59
C LYS A 44 16.69 -5.26 4.77
N ALA A 45 15.46 -5.26 5.29
CA ALA A 45 14.67 -6.48 5.43
C ALA A 45 14.34 -7.10 4.06
N ILE A 46 14.03 -6.26 3.06
CA ILE A 46 13.78 -6.66 1.68
C ILE A 46 15.05 -7.20 1.02
N ASP A 47 16.19 -6.54 1.18
CA ASP A 47 17.47 -6.99 0.59
C ASP A 47 17.89 -8.37 1.11
N LEU A 48 17.65 -8.62 2.41
CA LEU A 48 17.94 -9.91 3.04
C LEU A 48 16.92 -10.99 2.65
N ASN A 49 15.66 -10.62 2.47
CA ASN A 49 14.60 -11.54 2.08
C ASN A 49 13.60 -10.85 1.12
N PRO A 50 13.82 -10.93 -0.20
CA PRO A 50 12.96 -10.28 -1.20
C PRO A 50 11.54 -10.84 -1.26
N ARG A 51 11.25 -11.94 -0.55
CA ARG A 51 9.90 -12.51 -0.42
C ARG A 51 9.20 -12.09 0.88
N PHE A 52 9.80 -11.18 1.65
CA PHE A 52 9.26 -10.73 2.93
C PHE A 52 8.23 -9.61 2.75
N SER A 53 7.03 -9.98 2.34
CA SER A 53 5.93 -9.05 2.05
C SER A 53 5.62 -8.04 3.17
N PRO A 54 5.76 -8.33 4.48
CA PRO A 54 5.48 -7.33 5.52
C PRO A 54 6.37 -6.08 5.44
N ALA A 55 7.62 -6.21 4.96
CA ALA A 55 8.51 -5.07 4.81
C ALA A 55 8.11 -4.17 3.63
N TYR A 56 7.68 -4.76 2.51
CA TYR A 56 7.09 -4.01 1.41
C TYR A 56 5.82 -3.26 1.84
N LEU A 57 4.90 -3.93 2.54
CA LEU A 57 3.66 -3.29 3.00
C LEU A 57 3.93 -2.07 3.87
N GLU A 58 4.77 -2.21 4.90
CA GLU A 58 5.05 -1.12 5.83
C GLU A 58 5.84 0.02 5.17
N ARG A 59 6.73 -0.28 4.21
CA ARG A 59 7.48 0.73 3.46
C ARG A 59 6.59 1.48 2.48
N GLY A 60 5.70 0.77 1.77
CA GLY A 60 4.74 1.38 0.86
C GLY A 60 3.78 2.33 1.58
N VAL A 61 3.33 1.96 2.79
CA VAL A 61 2.52 2.85 3.65
C VAL A 61 3.28 4.12 4.01
N LEU A 62 4.56 4.04 4.37
CA LEU A 62 5.35 5.24 4.66
C LEU A 62 5.51 6.14 3.43
N TYR A 63 5.89 5.58 2.29
CA TYR A 63 6.05 6.36 1.06
C TYR A 63 4.76 7.08 0.66
N SER A 64 3.64 6.35 0.65
CA SER A 64 2.35 6.92 0.26
C SER A 64 1.81 7.96 1.24
N ARG A 65 2.03 7.80 2.56
CA ARG A 65 1.36 8.65 3.56
C ARG A 65 2.22 9.74 4.16
N GLU A 66 3.52 9.51 4.33
CA GLU A 66 4.41 10.42 5.05
C GLU A 66 5.35 11.19 4.12
N PHE A 67 5.55 10.70 2.88
CA PHE A 67 6.45 11.32 1.90
C PHE A 67 5.76 11.81 0.63
N ASP A 68 4.45 11.60 0.47
CA ASP A 68 3.69 11.94 -0.74
C ASP A 68 4.27 11.29 -2.01
N GLU A 69 4.89 10.13 -1.86
CA GLU A 69 5.52 9.36 -2.94
C GLU A 69 4.63 8.17 -3.34
N ALA A 70 3.41 8.48 -3.79
CA ALA A 70 2.39 7.47 -4.12
C ALA A 70 2.92 6.39 -5.10
N GLU A 71 3.70 6.78 -6.10
CA GLU A 71 4.33 5.86 -7.06
C GLU A 71 5.30 4.85 -6.41
N GLN A 72 6.05 5.25 -5.38
CA GLN A 72 6.88 4.31 -4.62
C GLN A 72 6.02 3.36 -3.80
N GLY A 73 4.97 3.90 -3.16
CA GLY A 73 3.99 3.11 -2.42
C GLY A 73 3.30 2.04 -3.28
N LEU A 74 2.81 2.44 -4.46
CA LEU A 74 2.17 1.55 -5.44
C LEU A 74 3.09 0.40 -5.86
N ARG A 75 4.37 0.68 -6.11
CA ARG A 75 5.36 -0.37 -6.43
C ARG A 75 5.50 -1.41 -5.30
N ASP A 76 5.56 -0.95 -4.06
CA ASP A 76 5.66 -1.83 -2.91
C ASP A 76 4.36 -2.63 -2.68
N PHE A 77 3.18 -2.00 -2.81
CA PHE A 77 1.90 -2.71 -2.69
C PHE A 77 1.71 -3.75 -3.79
N ASN A 78 2.10 -3.44 -5.03
CA ASN A 78 2.11 -4.40 -6.13
C ASN A 78 2.96 -5.62 -5.79
N GLN A 79 4.16 -5.41 -5.23
CA GLN A 79 5.03 -6.50 -4.82
C GLN A 79 4.41 -7.33 -3.68
N VAL A 80 3.69 -6.71 -2.74
CA VAL A 80 2.95 -7.44 -1.70
C VAL A 80 1.91 -8.37 -2.33
N LEU A 81 1.14 -7.89 -3.31
CA LEU A 81 0.08 -8.66 -3.96
C LEU A 81 0.61 -9.74 -4.91
N VAL A 82 1.80 -9.56 -5.49
CA VAL A 82 2.53 -10.64 -6.19
C VAL A 82 2.92 -11.76 -5.20
N LEU A 83 3.37 -11.41 -3.99
CA LEU A 83 3.80 -12.38 -2.99
C LEU A 83 2.65 -13.02 -2.22
N ARG A 84 1.57 -12.26 -1.99
CA ARG A 84 0.36 -12.63 -1.26
C ARG A 84 -0.87 -12.07 -1.99
N PRO A 85 -1.36 -12.78 -3.02
CA PRO A 85 -2.57 -12.39 -3.72
C PRO A 85 -3.74 -12.25 -2.76
N GLY A 86 -4.52 -11.17 -2.91
CA GLY A 86 -5.73 -10.94 -2.10
C GLY A 86 -5.48 -10.53 -0.66
N LEU A 87 -4.27 -10.08 -0.29
CA LEU A 87 -4.02 -9.53 1.05
C LEU A 87 -4.87 -8.25 1.25
N PRO A 88 -5.85 -8.24 2.17
CA PRO A 88 -6.81 -7.12 2.28
C PRO A 88 -6.12 -5.79 2.58
N GLU A 89 -5.12 -5.78 3.46
CA GLU A 89 -4.36 -4.57 3.80
C GLU A 89 -3.67 -3.95 2.59
N ALA A 90 -3.11 -4.78 1.70
CA ALA A 90 -2.41 -4.29 0.51
C ALA A 90 -3.38 -3.78 -0.55
N LEU A 91 -4.52 -4.45 -0.76
CA LEU A 91 -5.58 -3.99 -1.66
C LEU A 91 -6.11 -2.64 -1.22
N PHE A 92 -6.45 -2.51 0.06
CA PHE A 92 -6.98 -1.26 0.59
C PHE A 92 -5.95 -0.12 0.50
N CYS A 93 -4.69 -0.34 0.92
CA CYS A 93 -3.66 0.69 0.83
C CYS A 93 -3.33 1.08 -0.62
N ARG A 94 -3.34 0.12 -1.56
CA ARG A 94 -3.10 0.41 -2.98
C ARG A 94 -4.24 1.19 -3.61
N ALA A 95 -5.49 0.88 -3.26
CA ALA A 95 -6.65 1.67 -3.67
C ALA A 95 -6.53 3.13 -3.23
N LEU A 96 -6.15 3.40 -1.98
CA LEU A 96 -5.94 4.77 -1.50
C LEU A 96 -4.86 5.50 -2.29
N ALA A 97 -3.72 4.85 -2.54
CA ALA A 97 -2.65 5.44 -3.33
C ALA A 97 -3.07 5.71 -4.79
N TYR A 98 -3.96 4.88 -5.36
CA TYR A 98 -4.55 5.12 -6.67
C TYR A 98 -5.50 6.32 -6.67
N VAL A 99 -6.31 6.50 -5.61
CA VAL A 99 -7.15 7.70 -5.45
C VAL A 99 -6.28 8.96 -5.42
N ASP A 100 -5.22 8.96 -4.60
CA ASP A 100 -4.31 10.10 -4.48
C ASP A 100 -3.60 10.42 -5.82
N SER A 101 -3.36 9.39 -6.64
CA SER A 101 -2.76 9.52 -7.96
C SER A 101 -3.77 9.77 -9.10
N GLY A 102 -5.06 9.92 -8.80
CA GLY A 102 -6.13 10.13 -9.78
C GLY A 102 -6.47 8.91 -10.66
N GLN A 103 -6.00 7.72 -10.30
CA GLN A 103 -6.23 6.47 -11.02
C GLN A 103 -7.51 5.78 -10.52
N TYR A 104 -8.66 6.44 -10.69
CA TYR A 104 -9.93 6.06 -10.07
C TYR A 104 -10.44 4.67 -10.46
N GLN A 105 -10.26 4.25 -11.72
CA GLN A 105 -10.66 2.90 -12.15
C GLN A 105 -9.89 1.82 -11.38
N ALA A 106 -8.57 1.96 -11.27
CA ALA A 106 -7.72 1.02 -10.54
C ALA A 106 -8.05 1.00 -9.04
N ALA A 107 -8.40 2.16 -8.47
CA ALA A 107 -8.89 2.23 -7.10
C ALA A 107 -10.22 1.48 -6.92
N SER A 108 -11.18 1.63 -7.84
CA SER A 108 -12.46 0.92 -7.82
C SER A 108 -12.25 -0.60 -7.83
N ASP A 109 -11.40 -1.08 -8.75
CA ASP A 109 -11.08 -2.51 -8.89
C ASP A 109 -10.49 -3.08 -7.58
N ASP A 110 -9.55 -2.37 -6.96
CA ASP A 110 -8.93 -2.80 -5.71
C ASP A 110 -9.88 -2.76 -4.51
N LEU A 111 -10.77 -1.77 -4.43
CA LEU A 111 -11.79 -1.69 -3.37
C LEU A 111 -12.82 -2.82 -3.52
N GLN A 112 -13.21 -3.17 -4.73
CA GLN A 112 -14.08 -4.32 -5.00
C GLN A 112 -13.38 -5.62 -4.55
N ALA A 113 -12.14 -5.83 -4.99
CA ALA A 113 -11.34 -6.99 -4.58
C ALA A 113 -11.18 -7.05 -3.06
N TYR A 114 -10.98 -5.92 -2.37
CA TYR A 114 -10.93 -5.85 -0.91
C TYR A 114 -12.25 -6.33 -0.28
N LEU A 115 -13.40 -5.86 -0.78
CA LEU A 115 -14.72 -6.24 -0.26
C LEU A 115 -15.02 -7.73 -0.45
N GLU A 116 -14.53 -8.33 -1.54
CA GLU A 116 -14.62 -9.76 -1.84
C GLU A 116 -13.82 -10.62 -0.87
N THR A 117 -12.73 -10.10 -0.29
CA THR A 117 -11.97 -10.84 0.75
C THR A 117 -12.80 -11.15 2.00
N GLY A 118 -13.88 -10.39 2.23
CA GLY A 118 -14.71 -10.48 3.44
C GLY A 118 -14.09 -9.87 4.69
N ASP A 119 -12.91 -9.25 4.58
CA ASP A 119 -12.29 -8.51 5.68
C ASP A 119 -13.20 -7.38 6.18
N ARG A 120 -13.14 -7.12 7.49
CA ARG A 120 -14.05 -6.18 8.17
C ARG A 120 -13.33 -4.94 8.69
N ALA A 121 -12.00 -4.87 8.61
CA ALA A 121 -11.23 -3.79 9.22
C ALA A 121 -11.59 -2.42 8.60
N TRP A 122 -11.77 -2.37 7.28
CA TRP A 122 -12.07 -1.15 6.51
C TRP A 122 -13.30 -1.31 5.61
N ARG A 123 -14.16 -2.32 5.82
CA ARG A 123 -15.31 -2.61 4.96
C ARG A 123 -16.21 -1.40 4.71
N ASN A 124 -16.51 -0.64 5.76
CA ASN A 124 -17.40 0.52 5.65
C ASN A 124 -16.73 1.66 4.86
N ASP A 125 -15.45 1.92 5.12
CA ASP A 125 -14.70 2.96 4.42
C ASP A 125 -14.46 2.59 2.96
N ALA A 126 -14.13 1.34 2.68
CA ALA A 126 -13.99 0.81 1.33
C ALA A 126 -15.30 0.91 0.53
N SER A 127 -16.43 0.49 1.12
CA SER A 127 -17.74 0.59 0.47
C SER A 127 -18.13 2.04 0.18
N ARG A 128 -17.83 2.95 1.12
CA ARG A 128 -18.13 4.38 0.95
C ARG A 128 -17.28 5.01 -0.16
N GLN A 129 -15.97 4.76 -0.15
CA GLN A 129 -15.07 5.28 -1.18
C GLN A 129 -15.41 4.71 -2.55
N LEU A 130 -15.73 3.42 -2.64
CA LEU A 130 -16.16 2.79 -3.88
C LEU A 130 -17.40 3.47 -4.46
N GLY A 131 -18.38 3.81 -3.61
CA GLY A 131 -19.56 4.57 -4.04
C GLY A 131 -19.18 5.92 -4.67
N PHE A 132 -18.39 6.73 -3.96
CA PHE A 132 -17.94 8.03 -4.48
C PHE A 132 -17.14 7.93 -5.79
N ILE A 133 -16.27 6.92 -5.88
CA ILE A 133 -15.45 6.69 -7.07
C ILE A 133 -16.33 6.29 -8.26
N ASN A 134 -17.31 5.42 -8.05
CA ASN A 134 -18.22 5.01 -9.12
C ASN A 134 -19.10 6.18 -9.60
N ASP A 135 -19.64 6.99 -8.69
CA ASP A 135 -20.39 8.19 -9.05
C ASP A 135 -19.53 9.15 -9.90
N LEU A 136 -18.26 9.34 -9.52
CA LEU A 136 -17.31 10.16 -10.27
C LEU A 136 -16.99 9.57 -11.66
N LEU A 137 -16.77 8.26 -11.75
CA LEU A 137 -16.49 7.59 -13.03
C LEU A 137 -17.69 7.71 -13.98
N ASP A 138 -18.92 7.55 -13.48
CA ASP A 138 -20.13 7.75 -14.25
C ASP A 138 -20.22 9.19 -14.78
N GLU A 139 -19.96 10.21 -13.95
CA GLU A 139 -19.95 11.61 -14.38
C GLU A 139 -18.91 11.89 -15.49
N LEU A 140 -17.73 11.27 -15.40
CA LEU A 140 -16.66 11.42 -16.40
C LEU A 140 -17.03 10.75 -17.72
N GLU A 141 -17.67 9.59 -17.70
CA GLU A 141 -18.18 8.91 -18.90
C GLU A 141 -19.27 9.74 -19.60
N HIS A 142 -20.22 10.30 -18.85
CA HIS A 142 -21.29 11.13 -19.43
C HIS A 142 -20.78 12.48 -19.97
N SER A 143 -19.75 13.06 -19.35
CA SER A 143 -19.15 14.33 -19.76
C SER A 143 -18.27 14.21 -21.02
N SER A 144 -17.87 12.99 -21.39
CA SER A 144 -17.03 12.72 -22.55
C SER A 144 -17.81 12.25 -23.79
N LEU A 145 -19.14 12.09 -23.68
CA LEU A 145 -20.02 11.88 -24.83
C LEU A 145 -20.19 13.20 -25.62
N PRO A 146 -20.04 13.18 -26.96
CA PRO A 146 -20.28 14.38 -27.77
C PRO A 146 -21.72 14.83 -27.56
N GLN A 147 -21.90 16.10 -27.20
CA GLN A 147 -23.22 16.74 -27.17
C GLN A 147 -23.77 16.69 -28.60
N GLU A 148 -24.69 15.75 -28.87
CA GLU A 148 -25.40 15.70 -30.14
C GLU A 148 -26.17 17.02 -30.30
N GLY A 149 -25.77 17.79 -31.30
CA GLY A 149 -26.33 19.11 -31.64
C GLY A 149 -27.58 19.03 -32.51
#